data_AF-A0A8S2ZM76-F1
#
_entry.id   AF-A0A8S2ZM76-F1
#
_cell.length_a   1.000
_cell.length_b   1.000
_cell.length_c   1.000
_cell.angle_alpha   90.00
_cell.angle_beta   90.00
_cell.angle_gamma   90.00
#
_symmetry.space_group_name_H-M   'P 1'
#
loop_
_entity.id
_entity.type
_entity.pdbx_description
1 polymer ?
#
loop_
_entity_poly.entity_id
_entity_poly.type
_entity_poly.pdbx_seq_one_letter_code
_entity_poly.pdbx_strand_id
1 'polypeptide(L)'
;DGFRYRRANKSQVTWRCVKNNCSGRVTFDGTQYIKLTDHSHALNPDEIIAAEFKSKISERAITLHDPPRRIINEALLDVHEVLLDCNKGKDPVK
;
A
#
# COMPACT_ATOMS: atom_id res chain seq x y z
N ASP A 1 1.75 -5.27 -6.90
CA ASP A 1 2.73 -6.20 -6.28
C ASP A 1 2.97 -5.92 -4.79
N GLY A 2 2.35 -4.88 -4.19
CA GLY A 2 2.44 -4.59 -2.76
C GLY A 2 3.74 -3.89 -2.34
N PHE A 3 4.70 -3.72 -3.26
CA PHE A 3 5.96 -3.04 -2.97
C PHE A 3 5.81 -1.53 -3.15
N ARG A 4 6.60 -0.77 -2.38
CA ARG A 4 6.62 0.70 -2.49
C ARG A 4 7.74 1.14 -3.40
N TYR A 5 7.41 2.04 -4.31
CA TYR A 5 8.33 2.55 -5.31
C TYR A 5 8.45 4.07 -5.25
N ARG A 6 9.61 4.57 -5.64
CA ARG A 6 9.88 5.99 -5.90
C ARG A 6 10.44 6.15 -7.29
N ARG A 7 10.21 7.31 -7.91
CA ARG A 7 10.80 7.62 -9.22
C ARG A 7 12.33 7.50 -9.14
N ALA A 8 12.90 6.78 -10.10
CA ALA A 8 14.35 6.66 -10.20
C ALA A 8 14.94 7.98 -10.75
N ASN A 9 14.32 8.53 -11.79
CA ASN A 9 14.83 9.66 -12.56
C ASN A 9 13.69 10.68 -12.79
N LYS A 10 14.04 11.94 -13.06
CA LYS A 10 13.06 12.98 -13.46
C LYS A 10 12.47 12.73 -14.85
N SER A 11 13.24 12.09 -15.74
CA SER A 11 12.87 11.98 -17.15
C SER A 11 11.76 10.96 -17.38
N GLN A 12 11.79 9.73 -16.84
CA GLN A 12 10.92 8.71 -17.41
C GLN A 12 10.63 7.50 -16.53
N VAL A 13 9.36 7.07 -16.59
CA VAL A 13 8.75 5.72 -16.63
C VAL A 13 9.18 4.66 -15.60
N THR A 14 10.45 4.65 -15.18
CA THR A 14 11.06 3.68 -14.29
C THR A 14 11.02 4.13 -12.83
N TRP A 15 10.59 3.20 -11.98
CA TRP A 15 10.48 3.34 -10.55
C TRP A 15 11.37 2.30 -9.86
N ARG A 16 11.93 2.66 -8.72
CA ARG A 16 12.79 1.80 -7.89
C ARG A 16 12.19 1.61 -6.51
N CYS A 17 12.43 0.46 -5.91
CA CYS A 17 11.98 0.16 -4.56
C CYS A 17 12.46 1.24 -3.58
N VAL A 18 11.62 1.55 -2.59
CA VAL A 18 11.93 2.53 -1.53
C VAL A 18 12.85 1.93 -0.47
N LYS A 19 12.86 0.60 -0.29
CA LYS A 19 13.68 -0.08 0.71
C LYS A 19 15.17 0.08 0.39
N ASN A 20 15.95 0.43 1.40
CA ASN A 20 17.40 0.50 1.27
C ASN A 20 17.98 -0.86 0.86
N ASN A 21 18.98 -0.84 -0.01
CA ASN A 21 19.64 -2.04 -0.56
C ASN A 21 18.72 -3.01 -1.31
N CYS A 22 17.54 -2.56 -1.76
CA CYS A 22 16.70 -3.32 -2.68
C CYS A 22 16.96 -2.90 -4.13
N SER A 23 17.21 -3.88 -5.00
CA SER A 23 17.41 -3.70 -6.44
C SER A 23 16.11 -3.70 -7.26
N GLY A 24 14.95 -3.88 -6.61
CA GLY A 24 13.66 -3.97 -7.27
C GLY A 24 13.32 -2.72 -8.09
N ARG A 25 12.95 -2.93 -9.35
CA ARG A 25 12.62 -1.92 -10.35
C ARG A 25 11.42 -2.34 -11.17
N VAL A 26 10.62 -1.35 -11.52
CA VAL A 26 9.43 -1.48 -12.36
C VAL A 26 9.38 -0.31 -13.34
N THR A 27 8.90 -0.55 -14.56
CA THR A 27 8.67 0.51 -15.54
C THR A 27 7.19 0.57 -15.86
N PHE A 28 6.60 1.76 -15.92
CA PHE A 28 5.17 1.97 -16.19
C PHE A 28 4.95 2.57 -17.58
N ASP A 29 4.65 1.77 -18.60
CA ASP A 29 4.55 2.21 -20.00
C ASP A 29 3.39 3.18 -20.32
N GLY A 30 2.66 3.64 -19.30
CA GLY A 30 1.46 4.47 -19.44
C GLY A 30 0.16 3.67 -19.29
N THR A 31 0.23 2.35 -19.48
CA THR A 31 -0.93 1.45 -19.41
C THR A 31 -0.75 0.42 -18.30
N GLN A 32 0.44 -0.17 -18.17
CA GLN A 32 0.71 -1.22 -17.22
C GLN A 32 2.13 -1.16 -16.64
N TYR A 33 2.30 -1.81 -15.50
CA TYR A 33 3.60 -1.99 -14.87
C TYR A 33 4.32 -3.19 -15.45
N ILE A 34 5.40 -2.94 -16.17
CA ILE A 34 6.35 -3.95 -16.64
C ILE A 34 7.38 -4.17 -15.51
N LYS A 35 7.22 -5.26 -14.75
CA LYS A 35 8.16 -5.64 -13.69
C LYS A 35 9.46 -6.12 -14.32
N LEU A 36 10.57 -5.47 -13.97
CA LEU A 36 11.88 -5.76 -14.57
C LEU A 36 12.77 -6.62 -13.68
N THR A 37 12.58 -6.60 -12.35
CA THR A 37 13.50 -7.25 -11.40
C THR A 37 12.81 -7.68 -10.12
N ASP A 38 13.37 -8.69 -9.47
CA ASP A 38 12.93 -9.16 -8.16
C ASP A 38 13.46 -8.32 -7.00
N HIS A 39 12.77 -8.42 -5.87
CA HIS A 39 13.13 -7.73 -4.63
C HIS A 39 13.98 -8.64 -3.75
N SER A 40 14.97 -8.06 -3.08
CA SER A 40 15.81 -8.77 -2.10
C SER A 40 15.17 -8.89 -0.72
N HIS A 41 13.87 -8.58 -0.60
CA HIS A 41 13.14 -8.61 0.65
C HIS A 41 11.70 -9.07 0.44
N ALA A 42 11.14 -9.68 1.48
CA ALA A 42 9.72 -9.99 1.54
C ALA A 42 8.88 -8.71 1.66
N LEU A 43 7.61 -8.85 1.32
CA LEU A 43 6.60 -7.85 1.65
C LEU A 43 6.44 -7.78 3.17
N ASN A 44 6.33 -6.56 3.69
CA ASN A 44 5.95 -6.34 5.07
C ASN A 44 4.44 -6.05 5.12
N PRO A 45 3.61 -6.96 5.67
CA PRO A 45 2.16 -6.79 5.70
C PRO A 45 1.74 -5.52 6.44
N ASP A 46 2.44 -5.14 7.51
CA ASP A 46 2.12 -3.94 8.28
C ASP A 46 2.33 -2.66 7.44
N GLU A 47 3.38 -2.65 6.60
CA GLU A 47 3.64 -1.52 5.70
C GLU A 47 2.58 -1.43 4.59
N ILE A 48 2.04 -2.56 4.12
CA ILE A 48 0.96 -2.60 3.13
C ILE A 48 -0.31 -2.05 3.75
N ILE A 49 -0.72 -2.56 4.91
CA ILE A 49 -1.93 -2.13 5.62
C ILE A 49 -1.85 -0.63 5.92
N ALA A 50 -0.71 -0.15 6.41
CA ALA A 50 -0.51 1.27 6.69
C ALA A 50 -0.57 2.14 5.41
N ALA A 51 -0.08 1.64 4.27
CA ALA A 51 -0.13 2.35 3.00
C ALA A 51 -1.57 2.43 2.47
N GLU A 52 -2.32 1.35 2.52
CA GLU A 52 -3.75 1.32 2.14
C GLU A 52 -4.57 2.29 2.99
N PHE A 53 -4.35 2.27 4.30
CA PHE A 53 -5.02 3.17 5.23
C PHE A 53 -4.76 4.66 4.88
N LYS A 54 -3.50 5.00 4.63
CA LYS A 54 -3.12 6.36 4.21
C LYS A 54 -3.75 6.75 2.88
N SER A 55 -3.83 5.81 1.93
CA SER A 55 -4.46 6.05 0.63
C SER A 55 -5.93 6.38 0.80
N LYS A 56 -6.68 5.60 1.60
CA LYS A 56 -8.10 5.82 1.87
C LYS A 56 -8.37 7.17 2.54
N ILE A 57 -7.59 7.52 3.57
CA ILE A 57 -7.70 8.84 4.21
C ILE A 57 -7.45 9.96 3.21
N SER A 58 -6.41 9.82 2.38
CA SER A 58 -6.03 10.85 1.40
C SER A 58 -7.10 11.00 0.33
N GLU A 59 -7.62 9.90 -0.20
CA GLU A 59 -8.69 9.89 -1.20
C GLU A 59 -9.97 10.54 -0.65
N ARG A 60 -10.36 10.20 0.59
CA ARG A 60 -11.50 10.85 1.25
C ARG A 60 -11.26 12.34 1.49
N ALA A 61 -10.08 12.73 1.94
CA ALA A 61 -9.76 14.15 2.15
C ALA A 61 -9.80 14.96 0.84
N ILE A 62 -9.51 14.33 -0.30
CA ILE A 62 -9.60 14.98 -1.62
C ILE A 62 -11.06 15.04 -2.11
N THR A 63 -11.83 13.97 -1.90
CA THR A 63 -13.18 13.80 -2.47
C THR A 63 -14.29 14.38 -1.60
N LEU A 64 -14.11 14.36 -0.28
CA LEU A 64 -15.09 14.79 0.72
C LEU A 64 -14.54 16.00 1.47
N HIS A 65 -15.38 17.03 1.62
CA HIS A 65 -15.08 18.19 2.48
C HIS A 65 -15.46 17.91 3.94
N ASP A 66 -15.26 16.68 4.39
CA ASP A 66 -15.54 16.30 5.77
C ASP A 66 -14.46 16.83 6.71
N PRO A 67 -14.80 17.15 7.98
CA PRO A 67 -13.81 17.54 8.96
C PRO A 67 -12.75 16.44 9.14
N PRO A 68 -11.45 16.77 9.31
CA PRO A 68 -10.38 15.79 9.39
C PRO A 68 -10.61 14.68 10.43
N ARG A 69 -11.22 15.04 11.57
CA ARG A 69 -11.52 14.08 12.65
C ARG A 69 -12.52 13.00 12.22
N ARG A 70 -13.51 13.35 11.39
CA ARG A 70 -14.51 12.40 10.88
C ARG A 70 -13.86 11.43 9.89
N ILE A 71 -13.05 11.95 8.97
CA ILE A 71 -12.30 11.15 7.99
C ILE A 71 -11.40 10.11 8.69
N ILE A 72 -10.69 10.52 9.75
CA ILE A 72 -9.81 9.62 10.51
C ILE A 72 -10.63 8.53 11.23
N ASN A 73 -11.71 8.90 11.92
CA ASN A 73 -12.52 7.96 12.69
C ASN A 73 -13.19 6.92 11.80
N GLU A 74 -13.75 7.31 10.65
CA GLU A 74 -14.38 6.37 9.73
C GLU A 74 -13.36 5.43 9.10
N ALA A 75 -12.17 5.93 8.72
CA ALA A 75 -11.11 5.07 8.21
C ALA A 75 -10.71 4.00 9.23
N LEU A 76 -10.67 4.34 10.53
CA LEU A 76 -10.35 3.39 11.61
C LEU A 76 -11.42 2.28 11.76
N LEU A 77 -12.70 2.61 11.55
CA LEU A 77 -13.79 1.64 11.60
C LEU A 77 -13.67 0.61 10.47
N ASP A 78 -13.36 1.06 9.24
CA ASP A 78 -13.18 0.18 8.09
C ASP A 78 -12.02 -0.84 8.29
N VAL A 79 -10.98 -0.46 9.03
CA VAL A 79 -9.85 -1.38 9.33
C VAL A 79 -10.22 -2.38 10.43
N HIS A 80 -10.98 -1.96 11.43
CA HIS A 80 -11.40 -2.85 12.51
C HIS A 80 -12.28 -3.98 11.97
N GLU A 81 -13.16 -3.70 11.01
CA GLU A 81 -14.01 -4.71 10.37
C GLU A 81 -13.17 -5.75 9.60
N VAL A 82 -12.16 -5.30 8.84
CA VAL A 82 -11.24 -6.18 8.10
C VAL A 82 -10.40 -7.07 9.03
N LEU A 83 -9.93 -6.54 10.16
CA LEU A 83 -9.16 -7.32 11.14
C LEU A 83 -10.00 -8.35 11.89
N LEU A 84 -11.30 -8.09 12.09
CA LEU A 84 -12.22 -9.06 12.68
C LEU A 84 -12.50 -10.23 11.73
N ASP A 85 -12.59 -9.98 10.42
CA ASP A 85 -12.80 -11.04 9.44
C ASP A 85 -11.56 -11.91 9.22
N CYS A 86 -10.35 -11.37 9.34
CA CYS A 86 -9.12 -12.17 9.33
C CYS A 86 -8.98 -13.12 10.54
N ASN A 87 -9.63 -12.82 11.66
CA ASN A 87 -9.54 -13.64 12.89
C ASN A 87 -10.58 -14.78 12.95
N LYS A 88 -11.58 -14.81 12.05
CA LYS A 88 -12.57 -15.90 11.97
C LYS A 88 -12.02 -17.20 11.36
N GLY A 89 -10.76 -17.22 10.89
CA GLY A 89 -10.15 -18.38 10.21
C GLY A 89 -9.16 -19.21 11.05
N LYS A 90 -9.00 -18.94 12.35
CA LYS A 90 -8.16 -19.76 13.24
C LYS A 90 -9.03 -20.57 14.19
N ASP A 91 -9.64 -21.63 13.66
CA ASP A 91 -10.12 -22.71 14.53
C ASP A 91 -8.91 -23.42 15.15
N PRO A 92 -8.92 -23.70 16.46
CA PRO A 92 -7.88 -24.50 17.08
C PRO A 92 -7.98 -25.93 16.56
N VAL A 93 -6.93 -26.39 15.86
CA VAL A 93 -6.72 -27.80 15.55
C VAL A 93 -6.71 -28.56 16.88
N LYS A 94 -7.74 -29.39 17.09
CA LYS A 94 -7.82 -30.34 18.21
C LYS A 94 -6.88 -31.52 17.97
#